data_AF-S9P122-F1
#
_entry.id   AF-S9P122-F1
#
_cell.length_a   1.000
_cell.length_b   1.000
_cell.length_c   1.000
_cell.angle_alpha   90.00
_cell.angle_beta   90.00
_cell.angle_gamma   90.00
#
_symmetry.space_group_name_H-M   'P 1'
#
loop_
_entity.id
_entity.type
_entity.pdbx_description
1 polymer ?
#
loop_
_entity_poly.entity_id
_entity_poly.type
_entity_poly.pdbx_seq_one_letter_code
_entity_poly.pdbx_strand_id
1 'polypeptide(L)'
;MMELLKKLYEPHAVKARARLDTDPALCRLLSPSIEPRVLERFLIEWMARAVYMTEPVDGWIRRTGQRCIEQGMEKIGNALIIHAKSETGHHLMTLEDTHALVKHWNAHQPPPALTVEQLLAQPPTDAMKAYRQLHDETIEGAFPVGQIAIEREVGYLAVYFGPRLMKQVDSVLGTEVSSLLSFMAEHVAVDVGHTLLNEKLLEEAISRSPEHARLYAEAGARALNAYIRFLGDCLRIAEHLPSPLRSVA
;
A
#
# COMPACT_ATOMS: atom_id res chain seq x y z
N MET A 1 6.92 4.66 -26.33
CA MET A 1 6.29 5.87 -25.80
C MET A 1 4.88 5.47 -25.37
N MET A 2 4.47 5.78 -24.13
CA MET A 2 3.21 5.33 -23.54
C MET A 2 2.12 6.40 -23.73
N GLU A 3 1.70 6.57 -24.97
CA GLU A 3 0.82 7.66 -25.37
C GLU A 3 -0.62 7.42 -24.95
N LEU A 4 -1.08 6.17 -24.96
CA LEU A 4 -2.48 5.84 -24.67
C LEU A 4 -2.77 5.92 -23.18
N LEU A 5 -1.86 5.43 -22.33
CA LEU A 5 -1.98 5.56 -20.88
C LEU A 5 -2.10 7.03 -20.48
N LYS A 6 -1.22 7.89 -21.02
CA LYS A 6 -1.25 9.33 -20.73
C LYS A 6 -2.54 10.01 -21.18
N LYS A 7 -3.06 9.65 -22.36
CA LYS A 7 -4.23 10.31 -22.94
C LYS A 7 -5.56 9.80 -22.41
N LEU A 8 -5.66 8.49 -22.16
CA LEU A 8 -6.94 7.81 -21.93
C LEU A 8 -7.11 7.30 -20.49
N TYR A 9 -6.02 7.13 -19.75
CA TYR A 9 -6.05 6.60 -18.38
C TYR A 9 -5.72 7.69 -17.35
N GLU A 10 -4.59 8.39 -17.48
CA GLU A 10 -4.09 9.34 -16.47
C GLU A 10 -5.09 10.46 -16.09
N PRO A 11 -5.88 11.04 -17.01
CA PRO A 11 -6.86 12.08 -16.65
C PRO A 11 -7.89 11.61 -15.61
N HIS A 12 -8.11 10.29 -15.51
CA HIS A 12 -9.06 9.70 -14.58
C HIS A 12 -8.41 9.26 -13.25
N ALA A 13 -7.08 9.09 -13.21
CA ALA A 13 -6.34 8.74 -11.99
C ALA A 13 -5.80 9.96 -11.23
N VAL A 14 -5.57 11.08 -11.92
CA VAL A 14 -4.88 12.26 -11.37
C VAL A 14 -5.52 12.83 -10.09
N LYS A 15 -6.85 12.81 -10.00
CA LYS A 15 -7.56 13.30 -8.81
C LYS A 15 -7.28 12.45 -7.56
N ALA A 16 -7.14 11.13 -7.73
CA ALA A 16 -6.78 10.26 -6.62
C ALA A 16 -5.31 10.47 -6.23
N ARG A 17 -4.40 10.60 -7.20
CA ARG A 17 -2.98 10.89 -6.93
C ARG A 17 -2.78 12.21 -6.19
N ALA A 18 -3.53 13.26 -6.55
CA ALA A 18 -3.46 14.56 -5.88
C ALA A 18 -3.76 14.47 -4.37
N ARG A 19 -4.52 13.47 -3.92
CA ARG A 19 -4.76 13.26 -2.49
C ARG A 19 -3.51 12.88 -1.72
N LEU A 20 -2.46 12.35 -2.36
CA LEU A 20 -1.19 12.10 -1.70
C LEU A 20 -0.55 13.38 -1.13
N ASP A 21 -0.93 14.54 -1.67
CA ASP A 21 -0.45 15.85 -1.21
C ASP A 21 -1.47 16.64 -0.38
N THR A 22 -2.75 16.25 -0.41
CA THR A 22 -3.82 17.04 0.23
C THR A 22 -4.58 16.29 1.31
N ASP A 23 -4.44 14.96 1.41
CA ASP A 23 -5.16 14.19 2.43
C ASP A 23 -4.64 14.55 3.84
N PRO A 24 -5.53 14.94 4.79
CA PRO A 24 -5.09 15.40 6.10
C PRO A 24 -4.22 14.39 6.86
N ALA A 25 -4.48 13.09 6.73
CA ALA A 25 -3.70 12.08 7.43
C ALA A 25 -2.28 11.99 6.85
N LEU A 26 -2.13 12.03 5.53
CA LEU A 26 -0.82 11.98 4.89
C LEU A 26 -0.01 13.25 5.14
N CYS A 27 -0.66 14.42 5.10
CA CYS A 27 -0.06 15.69 5.50
C CYS A 27 0.40 15.65 6.97
N ARG A 28 -0.39 15.04 7.86
CA ARG A 28 -0.04 14.87 9.27
C ARG A 28 1.18 13.97 9.44
N LEU A 29 1.25 12.84 8.73
CA LEU A 29 2.41 11.92 8.75
C LEU A 29 3.70 12.60 8.30
N LEU A 30 3.62 13.52 7.33
CA LEU A 30 4.77 14.28 6.83
C LEU A 30 5.05 15.59 7.59
N SER A 31 4.28 15.89 8.63
CA SER A 31 4.47 17.12 9.39
C SER A 31 5.72 17.02 10.27
N PRO A 32 6.64 18.01 10.25
CA PRO A 32 7.77 18.04 11.18
C PRO A 32 7.32 18.20 12.65
N SER A 33 6.07 18.57 12.90
CA SER A 33 5.47 18.66 14.23
C SER A 33 4.71 17.40 14.66
N ILE A 34 4.81 16.29 13.92
CA ILE A 34 4.28 15.02 14.42
C ILE A 34 5.05 14.59 15.65
N GLU A 35 4.33 14.17 16.69
CA GLU A 35 4.99 13.66 17.90
C GLU A 35 5.71 12.34 17.57
N PRO A 36 6.98 12.16 17.96
CA PRO A 36 7.73 10.93 17.67
C PRO A 36 6.97 9.66 18.07
N ARG A 37 6.36 9.68 19.27
CA ARG A 37 5.57 8.57 19.79
C ARG A 37 4.37 8.23 18.90
N VAL A 38 3.71 9.22 18.30
CA VAL A 38 2.58 8.98 17.39
C VAL A 38 3.06 8.37 16.08
N LEU A 39 4.16 8.89 15.52
CA LEU A 39 4.71 8.36 14.27
C LEU A 39 5.19 6.90 14.43
N GLU A 40 5.90 6.58 15.52
CA GLU A 40 6.35 5.21 15.79
C GLU A 40 5.15 4.27 15.99
N ARG A 41 4.13 4.69 16.75
CA ARG A 41 2.92 3.86 16.91
C ARG A 41 2.17 3.68 15.59
N PHE A 42 2.13 4.69 14.73
CA PHE A 42 1.58 4.56 13.40
C PHE A 42 2.31 3.49 12.59
N LEU A 43 3.65 3.45 12.61
CA LEU A 43 4.43 2.43 11.90
C LEU A 43 4.09 1.02 12.42
N ILE A 44 3.95 0.85 13.73
CA ILE A 44 3.54 -0.42 14.34
C ILE A 44 2.15 -0.85 13.85
N GLU A 45 1.16 0.05 13.89
CA GLU A 45 -0.19 -0.26 13.41
C GLU A 45 -0.20 -0.56 11.92
N TRP A 46 0.55 0.20 11.13
CA TRP A 46 0.62 0.00 9.69
C TRP A 46 1.25 -1.35 9.35
N MET A 47 2.43 -1.68 9.88
CA MET A 47 3.10 -2.95 9.58
C MET A 47 2.27 -4.14 10.06
N ALA A 48 1.70 -4.08 11.27
CA ALA A 48 0.89 -5.18 11.79
C ALA A 48 -0.35 -5.46 10.92
N ARG A 49 -0.99 -4.40 10.41
CA ARG A 49 -2.19 -4.51 9.58
C ARG A 49 -1.86 -4.77 8.11
N ALA A 50 -0.66 -4.41 7.65
CA ALA A 50 -0.23 -4.61 6.28
C ALA A 50 -0.17 -6.09 5.88
N VAL A 51 0.01 -7.01 6.84
CA VAL A 51 -0.09 -8.46 6.60
C VAL A 51 -1.41 -8.82 5.90
N TYR A 52 -2.53 -8.29 6.38
CA TYR A 52 -3.85 -8.54 5.77
C TYR A 52 -3.98 -7.99 4.34
N MET A 53 -3.24 -6.93 4.04
CA MET A 53 -3.26 -6.25 2.74
C MET A 53 -2.34 -6.92 1.72
N THR A 54 -1.26 -7.55 2.17
CA THR A 54 -0.15 -8.03 1.34
C THR A 54 -0.17 -9.55 1.14
N GLU A 55 -0.68 -10.32 2.10
CA GLU A 55 -0.80 -11.79 2.01
C GLU A 55 -1.46 -12.29 0.70
N PRO A 56 -2.56 -11.69 0.20
CA PRO A 56 -3.21 -12.20 -1.02
C PRO A 56 -2.57 -11.76 -2.34
N VAL A 57 -1.57 -10.87 -2.34
CA VAL A 57 -1.11 -10.16 -3.55
C VAL A 57 -0.62 -11.10 -4.65
N ASP A 58 0.26 -12.06 -4.34
CA ASP A 58 0.70 -13.10 -5.30
C ASP A 58 -0.52 -13.83 -5.90
N GLY A 59 -1.46 -14.24 -5.05
CA GLY A 59 -2.68 -14.89 -5.47
C GLY A 59 -3.54 -14.04 -6.41
N TRP A 60 -3.66 -12.74 -6.15
CA TRP A 60 -4.39 -11.81 -7.01
C TRP A 60 -3.72 -11.64 -8.38
N ILE A 61 -2.41 -11.42 -8.41
CA ILE A 61 -1.66 -11.23 -9.66
C ILE A 61 -1.72 -12.51 -10.51
N ARG A 62 -1.54 -13.67 -9.87
CA ARG A 62 -1.62 -14.98 -10.55
C ARG A 62 -3.02 -15.25 -11.13
N ARG A 63 -4.08 -15.03 -10.34
CA ARG A 63 -5.46 -15.20 -10.81
C ARG A 63 -5.78 -14.22 -11.95
N THR A 64 -5.32 -12.98 -11.86
CA THR A 64 -5.45 -12.00 -12.95
C THR A 64 -4.79 -12.51 -14.22
N GLY A 65 -3.57 -13.05 -14.11
CA GLY A 65 -2.86 -13.61 -15.24
C GLY A 65 -3.62 -14.76 -15.91
N GLN A 66 -4.17 -15.67 -15.11
CA GLN A 66 -5.01 -16.77 -15.59
C GLN A 66 -6.27 -16.26 -16.31
N ARG A 67 -6.98 -15.29 -15.72
CA ARG A 67 -8.17 -14.66 -16.32
C ARG A 67 -7.84 -13.94 -17.62
N CYS A 68 -6.67 -13.29 -17.71
CA CYS A 68 -6.22 -12.66 -18.94
C CYS A 68 -5.97 -13.71 -20.06
N ILE A 69 -5.38 -14.86 -19.73
CA ILE A 69 -5.19 -15.96 -20.69
C ILE A 69 -6.54 -16.48 -21.20
N GLU A 70 -7.50 -16.70 -20.30
CA GLU A 70 -8.87 -17.14 -20.65
C GLU A 70 -9.59 -16.17 -21.60
N GLN A 71 -9.23 -14.87 -21.54
CA GLN A 71 -9.77 -13.83 -22.41
C GLN A 71 -8.92 -13.56 -23.67
N GLY A 72 -7.95 -14.43 -23.99
CA GLY A 72 -7.10 -14.29 -25.19
C GLY A 72 -5.98 -13.25 -25.08
N MET A 73 -5.65 -12.81 -23.86
CA MET A 73 -4.56 -11.88 -23.55
C MET A 73 -3.33 -12.63 -23.02
N GLU A 74 -2.90 -13.68 -23.72
CA GLU A 74 -1.86 -14.62 -23.26
C GLU A 74 -0.55 -13.94 -22.85
N LYS A 75 -0.09 -12.96 -23.63
CA LYS A 75 1.16 -12.24 -23.34
C LYS A 75 1.10 -11.50 -22.00
N ILE A 76 -0.01 -10.78 -21.75
CA ILE A 76 -0.25 -10.08 -20.49
C ILE A 76 -0.35 -11.10 -19.35
N GLY A 77 -1.13 -12.16 -19.56
CA GLY A 77 -1.37 -13.14 -18.51
C GLY A 77 -0.12 -13.91 -18.09
N ASN A 78 0.73 -14.32 -19.04
CA ASN A 78 2.01 -14.95 -18.74
C ASN A 78 2.96 -14.01 -18.01
N ALA A 79 3.02 -12.73 -18.40
CA ALA A 79 3.84 -11.74 -17.72
C ALA A 79 3.41 -11.56 -16.25
N LEU A 80 2.10 -11.51 -15.98
CA LEU A 80 1.56 -11.42 -14.63
C LEU A 80 1.89 -12.67 -13.80
N ILE A 81 1.72 -13.88 -14.34
CA ILE A 81 2.04 -15.13 -13.61
C ILE A 81 3.54 -15.20 -13.24
N ILE A 82 4.42 -14.69 -14.10
CA ILE A 82 5.85 -14.58 -13.81
C ILE A 82 6.08 -13.55 -12.70
N HIS A 83 5.47 -12.37 -12.82
CA HIS A 83 5.59 -11.30 -11.83
C HIS A 83 5.06 -11.70 -10.46
N ALA A 84 3.97 -12.46 -10.37
CA ALA A 84 3.39 -12.89 -9.10
C ALA A 84 4.40 -13.58 -8.16
N LYS A 85 5.44 -14.23 -8.72
CA LYS A 85 6.51 -14.87 -7.94
C LYS A 85 7.40 -13.88 -7.20
N SER A 86 7.55 -12.63 -7.68
CA SER A 86 8.32 -11.61 -6.96
C SER A 86 7.62 -11.17 -5.68
N GLU A 87 6.29 -11.29 -5.61
CA GLU A 87 5.49 -10.86 -4.45
C GLU A 87 5.33 -11.94 -3.37
N THR A 88 5.79 -13.16 -3.65
CA THR A 88 5.67 -14.28 -2.70
C THR A 88 6.45 -13.98 -1.43
N GLY A 89 5.73 -13.89 -0.31
CA GLY A 89 6.33 -13.71 1.02
C GLY A 89 6.51 -12.26 1.46
N HIS A 90 6.11 -11.25 0.69
CA HIS A 90 6.20 -9.84 1.11
C HIS A 90 5.43 -9.54 2.40
N HIS A 91 4.34 -10.27 2.68
CA HIS A 91 3.63 -10.16 3.96
C HIS A 91 4.49 -10.58 5.17
N LEU A 92 5.46 -11.48 4.99
CA LEU A 92 6.39 -11.89 6.04
C LEU A 92 7.31 -10.73 6.44
N MET A 93 7.71 -9.88 5.50
CA MET A 93 8.49 -8.67 5.81
C MET A 93 7.71 -7.72 6.71
N THR A 94 6.42 -7.51 6.42
CA THR A 94 5.57 -6.65 7.27
C THR A 94 5.40 -7.23 8.69
N LEU A 95 5.39 -8.56 8.80
CA LEU A 95 5.37 -9.25 10.09
C LEU A 95 6.70 -9.07 10.84
N GLU A 96 7.83 -9.24 10.17
CA GLU A 96 9.17 -9.03 10.73
C GLU A 96 9.36 -7.59 11.22
N ASP A 97 8.99 -6.61 10.39
CA ASP A 97 9.03 -5.18 10.74
C ASP A 97 8.13 -4.90 11.96
N THR A 98 6.95 -5.53 12.03
CA THR A 98 6.06 -5.43 13.21
C THR A 98 6.75 -5.91 14.47
N HIS A 99 7.39 -7.08 14.43
CA HIS A 99 8.13 -7.62 15.58
C HIS A 99 9.27 -6.70 16.01
N ALA A 100 10.03 -6.17 15.05
CA ALA A 100 11.14 -5.27 15.30
C ALA A 100 10.69 -3.96 15.95
N LEU A 101 9.64 -3.32 15.39
CA LEU A 101 9.10 -2.07 15.91
C LEU A 101 8.47 -2.24 17.31
N VAL A 102 7.72 -3.32 17.55
CA VAL A 102 7.13 -3.59 18.88
C VAL A 102 8.22 -3.82 19.93
N LYS A 103 9.28 -4.54 19.58
CA LYS A 103 10.43 -4.73 20.47
C LYS A 103 11.09 -3.39 20.81
N HIS A 104 11.33 -2.54 19.80
CA HIS A 104 11.89 -1.20 19.99
C HIS A 104 10.99 -0.33 20.89
N TRP A 105 9.69 -0.28 20.60
CA TRP A 105 8.70 0.46 21.38
C TRP A 105 8.69 0.04 22.85
N ASN A 106 8.59 -1.27 23.11
CA ASN A 106 8.48 -1.80 24.48
C ASN A 106 9.77 -1.60 25.30
N ALA A 107 10.93 -1.41 24.65
CA ALA A 107 12.18 -1.09 25.34
C ALA A 107 12.23 0.37 25.82
N HIS A 108 11.48 1.28 25.16
CA HIS A 108 11.59 2.73 25.37
C HIS A 108 10.32 3.38 25.95
N GLN A 109 9.17 2.72 25.85
CA GLN A 109 7.89 3.26 26.32
C GLN A 109 7.46 2.62 27.64
N PRO A 110 6.80 3.40 28.53
CA PRO A 110 6.28 2.86 29.77
C PRO A 110 5.15 1.84 29.51
N PRO A 111 4.91 0.91 30.46
CA PRO A 111 3.80 -0.05 30.37
C PRO A 111 2.42 0.60 30.13
N PRO A 112 1.45 -0.15 29.57
CA PRO A 112 1.55 -1.57 29.21
C PRO A 112 2.33 -1.80 27.91
N ALA A 113 3.09 -2.90 27.89
CA ALA A 113 3.79 -3.35 26.70
C ALA A 113 2.79 -3.81 25.63
N LEU A 114 3.10 -3.55 24.37
CA LEU A 114 2.35 -4.07 23.22
C LEU A 114 2.73 -5.52 22.98
N THR A 115 1.78 -6.32 22.52
CA THR A 115 2.06 -7.66 22.03
C THR A 115 1.73 -7.77 20.55
N VAL A 116 2.58 -8.46 19.81
CA VAL A 116 2.39 -8.65 18.37
C VAL A 116 1.11 -9.45 18.11
N GLU A 117 0.83 -10.43 18.96
CA GLU A 117 -0.37 -11.26 18.87
C GLU A 117 -1.65 -10.42 18.96
N GLN A 118 -1.71 -9.44 19.87
CA GLN A 118 -2.86 -8.55 19.98
C GLN A 118 -2.99 -7.63 18.77
N LEU A 119 -1.87 -7.12 18.26
CA LEU A 119 -1.85 -6.24 17.09
C LEU A 119 -2.31 -6.97 15.82
N LEU A 120 -1.87 -8.21 15.61
CA LEU A 120 -2.26 -9.06 14.48
C LEU A 120 -3.70 -9.59 14.60
N ALA A 121 -4.18 -9.80 15.82
CA ALA A 121 -5.56 -10.24 16.07
C ALA A 121 -6.60 -9.11 15.90
N GLN A 122 -6.17 -7.87 15.64
CA GLN A 122 -7.10 -6.77 15.41
C GLN A 122 -7.96 -7.04 14.17
N PRO A 123 -9.27 -6.72 14.20
CA PRO A 123 -10.10 -6.84 13.02
C PRO A 123 -9.63 -5.89 11.92
N PRO A 124 -9.77 -6.29 10.63
CA PRO A 124 -9.45 -5.41 9.52
C PRO A 124 -10.38 -4.18 9.54
N THR A 125 -9.84 -3.02 9.20
CA THR A 125 -10.64 -1.80 9.05
C THR A 125 -11.51 -1.90 7.80
N ASP A 126 -12.53 -1.04 7.70
CA ASP A 126 -13.39 -1.05 6.52
C ASP A 126 -12.65 -0.63 5.24
N ALA A 127 -11.61 0.21 5.36
CA ALA A 127 -10.73 0.53 4.24
C ALA A 127 -9.98 -0.71 3.74
N MET A 128 -9.49 -1.56 4.65
CA MET A 128 -8.78 -2.81 4.32
C MET A 128 -9.72 -3.81 3.64
N LYS A 129 -10.94 -3.98 4.17
CA LYS A 129 -11.96 -4.85 3.55
C LYS A 129 -12.35 -4.36 2.16
N ALA A 130 -12.60 -3.05 2.01
CA ALA A 130 -12.95 -2.45 0.72
C ALA A 130 -11.82 -2.61 -0.31
N TYR A 131 -10.55 -2.57 0.13
CA TYR A 131 -9.40 -2.81 -0.72
C TYR A 131 -9.37 -4.26 -1.23
N ARG A 132 -9.44 -5.27 -0.34
CA ARG A 132 -9.47 -6.68 -0.76
C ARG A 132 -10.68 -6.98 -1.65
N GLN A 133 -11.85 -6.49 -1.28
CA GLN A 133 -13.07 -6.66 -2.07
C GLN A 133 -12.92 -6.11 -3.48
N LEU A 134 -12.33 -4.92 -3.65
CA LEU A 134 -12.09 -4.32 -4.96
C LEU A 134 -11.20 -5.21 -5.84
N HIS A 135 -10.14 -5.80 -5.27
CA HIS A 135 -9.29 -6.73 -6.00
C HIS A 135 -10.07 -7.95 -6.49
N ASP A 136 -10.81 -8.60 -5.60
CA ASP A 136 -11.58 -9.80 -5.93
C ASP A 136 -12.66 -9.49 -6.99
N GLU A 137 -13.43 -8.40 -6.82
CA GLU A 137 -14.43 -7.94 -7.79
C GLU A 137 -13.82 -7.66 -9.17
N THR A 138 -12.62 -7.06 -9.21
CA THR A 138 -11.95 -6.71 -10.46
C THR A 138 -11.49 -7.95 -11.20
N ILE A 139 -10.92 -8.93 -10.49
CA ILE A 139 -10.42 -10.20 -11.06
C ILE A 139 -11.56 -11.07 -11.58
N GLU A 140 -12.65 -11.17 -10.81
CA GLU A 140 -13.82 -11.97 -11.15
C GLU A 140 -14.69 -11.31 -12.23
N GLY A 141 -14.64 -9.99 -12.33
CA GLY A 141 -15.41 -9.19 -13.28
C GLY A 141 -15.03 -9.39 -14.75
N ALA A 142 -15.67 -8.58 -15.61
CA ALA A 142 -15.47 -8.62 -17.06
C ALA A 142 -14.07 -8.13 -17.48
N PHE A 143 -13.40 -7.36 -16.62
CA PHE A 143 -12.20 -6.61 -16.95
C PHE A 143 -11.05 -6.88 -15.96
N PRO A 144 -10.50 -8.11 -15.91
CA PRO A 144 -9.46 -8.50 -14.95
C PRO A 144 -8.19 -7.64 -15.05
N VAL A 145 -7.90 -7.08 -16.23
CA VAL A 145 -6.78 -6.12 -16.44
C VAL A 145 -6.88 -4.91 -15.50
N GLY A 146 -8.06 -4.57 -14.98
CA GLY A 146 -8.20 -3.54 -13.95
C GLY A 146 -7.31 -3.79 -12.73
N GLN A 147 -6.94 -5.03 -12.42
CA GLN A 147 -5.96 -5.34 -11.37
C GLN A 147 -4.61 -4.67 -11.62
N ILE A 148 -4.14 -4.63 -12.87
CA ILE A 148 -2.86 -4.02 -13.22
C ILE A 148 -2.90 -2.52 -12.91
N ALA A 149 -4.06 -1.88 -13.10
CA ALA A 149 -4.28 -0.50 -12.71
C ALA A 149 -4.25 -0.31 -11.18
N ILE A 150 -4.79 -1.27 -10.43
CA ILE A 150 -4.68 -1.28 -8.97
C ILE A 150 -3.21 -1.34 -8.55
N GLU A 151 -2.45 -2.31 -9.03
CA GLU A 151 -1.02 -2.46 -8.70
C GLU A 151 -0.22 -1.20 -9.12
N ARG A 152 -0.55 -0.61 -10.27
CA ARG A 152 0.09 0.62 -10.73
C ARG A 152 -0.13 1.78 -9.77
N GLU A 153 -1.36 2.02 -9.33
CA GLU A 153 -1.64 3.18 -8.47
C GLU A 153 -1.14 2.98 -7.03
N VAL A 154 -1.11 1.73 -6.53
CA VAL A 154 -0.51 1.40 -5.23
C VAL A 154 1.03 1.51 -5.30
N GLY A 155 1.65 1.01 -6.38
CA GLY A 155 3.07 1.24 -6.65
C GLY A 155 3.41 2.73 -6.79
N TYR A 156 2.52 3.53 -7.38
CA TYR A 156 2.70 4.98 -7.42
C TYR A 156 2.75 5.60 -6.02
N LEU A 157 1.93 5.13 -5.07
CA LEU A 157 2.03 5.55 -3.66
C LEU A 157 3.41 5.20 -3.09
N ALA A 158 3.90 3.98 -3.30
CA ALA A 158 5.20 3.56 -2.80
C ALA A 158 6.34 4.42 -3.37
N VAL A 159 6.34 4.69 -4.68
CA VAL A 159 7.38 5.49 -5.35
C VAL A 159 7.29 6.99 -5.00
N TYR A 160 6.08 7.53 -4.85
CA TYR A 160 5.89 8.97 -4.62
C TYR A 160 5.91 9.37 -3.14
N PHE A 161 5.12 8.67 -2.32
CA PHE A 161 4.94 8.97 -0.90
C PHE A 161 5.96 8.23 -0.03
N GLY A 162 6.32 6.99 -0.39
CA GLY A 162 7.26 6.16 0.38
C GLY A 162 8.59 6.85 0.72
N PRO A 163 9.34 7.43 -0.25
CA PRO A 163 10.60 8.11 0.05
C PRO A 163 10.44 9.30 1.01
N ARG A 164 9.32 10.04 0.89
CA ARG A 164 9.02 11.20 1.75
C ARG A 164 8.74 10.75 3.18
N LEU A 165 7.97 9.68 3.34
CA LEU A 165 7.70 9.09 4.65
C LEU A 165 8.97 8.50 5.27
N MET A 166 9.79 7.77 4.51
CA MET A 166 11.07 7.23 5.01
C MET A 166 12.01 8.33 5.49
N LYS A 167 12.11 9.44 4.74
CA LYS A 167 12.88 10.62 5.18
C LYS A 167 12.33 11.23 6.46
N GLN A 168 11.01 11.29 6.59
CA GLN A 168 10.36 11.82 7.79
C GLN A 168 10.59 10.92 9.01
N VAL A 169 10.51 9.60 8.82
CA VAL A 169 10.82 8.61 9.87
C VAL A 169 12.26 8.77 10.35
N ASP A 170 13.24 8.83 9.44
CA ASP A 170 14.64 9.05 9.81
C ASP A 170 14.83 10.40 10.53
N SER A 171 14.17 11.47 10.08
CA SER A 171 14.28 12.78 10.71
C SER A 171 13.65 12.88 12.10
N VAL A 172 12.57 12.13 12.39
CA VAL A 172 11.80 12.25 13.64
C VAL A 172 12.16 11.15 14.64
N LEU A 173 12.38 9.93 14.16
CA LEU A 173 12.63 8.74 14.97
C LEU A 173 14.09 8.28 14.92
N GLY A 174 14.88 8.81 13.99
CA GLY A 174 16.27 8.44 13.81
C GLY A 174 16.46 7.17 12.99
N THR A 175 17.71 6.94 12.60
CA THR A 175 18.12 5.84 11.74
C THR A 175 17.90 4.46 12.37
N GLU A 176 17.92 4.38 13.71
CA GLU A 176 17.63 3.14 14.44
C GLU A 176 16.25 2.61 14.04
N VAL A 177 15.20 3.44 14.13
CA VAL A 177 13.84 3.02 13.79
C VAL A 177 13.65 2.87 12.28
N SER A 178 14.21 3.77 11.46
CA SER A 178 14.04 3.67 10.01
C SER A 178 14.67 2.39 9.44
N SER A 179 15.73 1.87 10.07
CA SER A 179 16.39 0.63 9.67
C SER A 179 15.56 -0.64 9.95
N LEU A 180 14.49 -0.53 10.76
CA LEU A 180 13.58 -1.64 11.06
C LEU A 180 12.47 -1.81 10.01
N LEU A 181 12.42 -0.96 8.98
CA LEU A 181 11.36 -0.94 7.98
C LEU A 181 11.82 -1.59 6.67
N SER A 182 12.11 -2.90 6.72
CA SER A 182 12.60 -3.65 5.57
C SER A 182 11.61 -3.66 4.41
N PHE A 183 10.30 -3.78 4.70
CA PHE A 183 9.25 -3.79 3.69
C PHE A 183 9.23 -2.48 2.90
N MET A 184 9.30 -1.34 3.60
CA MET A 184 9.31 -0.02 2.97
C MET A 184 10.60 0.25 2.21
N ALA A 185 11.75 -0.17 2.75
CA ALA A 185 13.03 -0.03 2.07
C ALA A 185 13.03 -0.78 0.73
N GLU A 186 12.47 -1.99 0.68
CA GLU A 186 12.32 -2.75 -0.56
C GLU A 186 11.38 -2.06 -1.53
N HIS A 187 10.16 -1.70 -1.12
CA HIS A 187 9.16 -1.11 -2.02
C HIS A 187 9.57 0.26 -2.55
N VAL A 188 10.29 1.06 -1.76
CA VAL A 188 10.88 2.33 -2.25
C VAL A 188 11.96 2.09 -3.31
N ALA A 189 12.76 1.03 -3.17
CA ALA A 189 13.87 0.73 -4.09
C ALA A 189 13.41 -0.03 -5.36
N VAL A 190 12.47 -0.97 -5.21
CA VAL A 190 12.12 -1.96 -6.23
C VAL A 190 10.87 -1.58 -7.02
N ASP A 191 9.91 -0.84 -6.43
CA ASP A 191 8.62 -0.58 -7.09
C ASP A 191 8.71 0.35 -8.30
N VAL A 192 9.83 1.02 -8.51
CA VAL A 192 10.08 1.71 -9.79
C VAL A 192 10.05 0.71 -10.95
N GLY A 193 10.63 -0.48 -10.77
CA GLY A 193 10.63 -1.56 -11.75
C GLY A 193 9.24 -2.16 -11.96
N HIS A 194 8.52 -2.47 -10.87
CA HIS A 194 7.15 -2.99 -10.92
C HIS A 194 6.17 -2.00 -11.56
N THR A 195 6.29 -0.72 -11.21
CA THR A 195 5.48 0.36 -11.79
C THR A 195 5.67 0.43 -13.31
N LEU A 196 6.92 0.36 -13.80
CA LEU A 196 7.21 0.35 -15.24
C LEU A 196 6.66 -0.90 -15.96
N LEU A 197 6.64 -2.07 -15.30
CA LEU A 197 6.01 -3.26 -15.85
C LEU A 197 4.50 -3.08 -15.98
N ASN A 198 3.83 -2.65 -14.89
CA ASN A 198 2.39 -2.41 -14.85
C ASN A 198 1.96 -1.39 -15.92
N GLU A 199 2.77 -0.35 -16.07
CA GLU A 199 2.67 0.66 -17.11
C GLU A 199 2.68 0.09 -18.53
N LYS A 200 3.64 -0.78 -18.85
CA LYS A 200 3.73 -1.45 -20.16
C LYS A 200 2.53 -2.36 -20.41
N LEU A 201 2.10 -3.12 -19.39
CA LEU A 201 0.98 -4.04 -19.51
C LEU A 201 -0.35 -3.29 -19.68
N LEU A 202 -0.54 -2.16 -19.00
CA LEU A 202 -1.71 -1.30 -19.18
C LEU A 202 -1.73 -0.61 -20.54
N GLU A 203 -0.59 -0.12 -21.03
CA GLU A 203 -0.50 0.42 -22.39
C GLU A 203 -0.92 -0.64 -23.42
N GLU A 204 -0.43 -1.88 -23.27
CA GLU A 204 -0.84 -3.00 -24.15
C GLU A 204 -2.34 -3.28 -24.05
N ALA A 205 -2.90 -3.36 -22.84
CA ALA A 205 -4.33 -3.60 -22.66
C ALA A 205 -5.19 -2.47 -23.25
N ILE A 206 -4.82 -1.21 -23.00
CA ILE A 206 -5.53 -0.04 -23.54
C ILE A 206 -5.45 -0.02 -25.07
N SER A 207 -4.32 -0.42 -25.67
CA SER A 207 -4.21 -0.49 -27.13
C SER A 207 -5.18 -1.50 -27.77
N ARG A 208 -5.57 -2.55 -27.04
CA ARG A 208 -6.53 -3.55 -27.49
C ARG A 208 -7.98 -3.08 -27.33
N SER A 209 -8.26 -2.34 -26.26
CA SER A 209 -9.61 -1.84 -25.96
C SER A 209 -9.56 -0.43 -25.34
N PRO A 210 -9.33 0.61 -26.16
CA PRO A 210 -9.17 1.99 -25.67
C PRO A 210 -10.35 2.52 -24.88
N GLU A 211 -11.56 2.06 -25.21
CA GLU A 211 -12.82 2.41 -24.54
C GLU A 211 -12.87 2.01 -23.06
N HIS A 212 -12.06 1.04 -22.63
CA HIS A 212 -12.01 0.58 -21.24
C HIS A 212 -10.97 1.31 -20.37
N ALA A 213 -10.14 2.18 -20.96
CA ALA A 213 -9.05 2.85 -20.24
C ALA A 213 -9.54 3.62 -18.99
N ARG A 214 -10.71 4.26 -19.10
CA ARG A 214 -11.36 4.94 -17.98
C ARG A 214 -11.73 3.97 -16.85
N LEU A 215 -12.29 2.81 -17.16
CA LEU A 215 -12.68 1.81 -16.15
C LEU A 215 -11.46 1.30 -15.39
N TYR A 216 -10.35 1.07 -16.10
CA TYR A 216 -9.09 0.67 -15.47
C TYR A 216 -8.59 1.76 -14.50
N ALA A 217 -8.59 3.02 -14.94
CA ALA A 217 -8.17 4.14 -14.12
C ALA A 217 -9.06 4.33 -12.88
N GLU A 218 -10.37 4.13 -13.02
CA GLU A 218 -11.31 4.20 -11.89
C GLU A 218 -11.05 3.08 -10.86
N ALA A 219 -10.70 1.86 -11.30
CA ALA A 219 -10.30 0.78 -10.40
C ALA A 219 -9.01 1.13 -9.63
N GLY A 220 -7.96 1.58 -10.34
CA GLY A 220 -6.72 2.02 -9.71
C GLY A 220 -6.93 3.18 -8.73
N ALA A 221 -7.71 4.19 -9.13
CA ALA A 221 -8.06 5.32 -8.27
C ALA A 221 -8.82 4.90 -7.01
N ARG A 222 -9.76 3.95 -7.11
CA ARG A 222 -10.47 3.39 -5.95
C ARG A 222 -9.52 2.68 -5.00
N ALA A 223 -8.57 1.90 -5.51
CA ALA A 223 -7.59 1.21 -4.69
C ALA A 223 -6.67 2.18 -3.95
N LEU A 224 -6.10 3.16 -4.65
CA LEU A 224 -5.29 4.22 -4.05
C LEU A 224 -6.05 4.95 -2.94
N ASN A 225 -7.31 5.33 -3.21
CA ASN A 225 -8.15 5.98 -2.21
C ASN A 225 -8.44 5.09 -0.99
N ALA A 226 -8.61 3.78 -1.18
CA ALA A 226 -8.77 2.83 -0.08
C ALA A 226 -7.47 2.72 0.73
N TYR A 227 -6.31 2.67 0.08
CA TYR A 227 -5.01 2.61 0.74
C TYR A 227 -4.73 3.89 1.55
N ILE A 228 -5.03 5.07 1.00
CA ILE A 228 -4.91 6.36 1.73
C ILE A 228 -5.78 6.35 2.99
N ARG A 229 -7.03 5.87 2.90
CA ARG A 229 -7.91 5.74 4.08
C ARG A 229 -7.36 4.74 5.09
N PHE A 230 -6.79 3.63 4.64
CA PHE A 230 -6.14 2.66 5.51
C PHE A 230 -4.97 3.29 6.29
N LEU A 231 -4.11 4.06 5.63
CA LEU A 231 -3.04 4.81 6.32
C LEU A 231 -3.62 5.80 7.35
N GLY A 232 -4.70 6.49 7.00
CA GLY A 232 -5.43 7.37 7.92
C GLY A 232 -6.05 6.64 9.11
N ASP A 233 -6.56 5.41 8.92
CA ASP A 233 -7.07 4.58 10.00
C ASP A 233 -5.97 4.21 10.99
N CYS A 234 -4.79 3.80 10.49
CA CYS A 234 -3.62 3.51 11.31
C CYS A 234 -3.16 4.73 12.12
N LEU A 235 -3.09 5.90 11.48
CA LEU A 235 -2.71 7.14 12.17
C LEU A 235 -3.71 7.49 13.26
N ARG A 236 -5.00 7.41 12.96
CA ARG A 236 -6.06 7.69 13.94
C ARG A 236 -5.95 6.75 15.14
N ILE A 237 -5.70 5.46 14.94
CA ILE A 237 -5.47 4.51 16.03
C ILE A 237 -4.24 4.93 16.87
N ALA A 238 -3.16 5.33 16.21
CA ALA A 238 -1.95 5.79 16.88
C ALA A 238 -2.14 7.08 17.70
N GLU A 239 -2.97 8.01 17.23
CA GLU A 239 -3.29 9.25 17.93
C GLU A 239 -4.23 9.05 19.14
N HIS A 240 -5.03 7.97 19.15
CA HIS A 240 -5.94 7.64 20.25
C HIS A 240 -5.24 6.85 21.39
N LEU A 241 -3.91 6.88 21.46
CA LEU A 241 -3.18 6.37 22.62
C LEU A 241 -3.72 7.04 23.89
N PRO A 242 -4.09 6.26 24.94
CA PRO A 242 -4.35 6.85 26.24
C PRO A 242 -3.12 7.64 26.67
N SER A 243 -3.28 8.95 26.92
CA SER A 243 -2.23 9.73 27.59
C SER A 243 -1.83 8.96 28.84
N PRO A 244 -0.53 8.74 29.12
CA PRO A 244 -0.14 8.33 30.45
C PRO A 244 -0.75 9.37 31.39
N LEU A 245 -1.53 8.90 32.36
CA LEU A 245 -2.24 9.72 33.34
C LEU A 245 -1.33 10.88 33.73
N ARG A 246 -1.79 12.12 33.51
CA ARG A 246 -1.26 13.25 34.28
C ARG A 246 -1.40 12.81 35.73
N SER A 247 -0.28 12.48 36.37
CA SER A 247 -0.24 12.33 37.81
C SER A 247 -0.77 13.63 38.36
N VAL A 248 -2.01 13.60 38.85
CA VAL A 248 -2.59 14.70 39.60
C VAL A 248 -1.68 14.84 40.82
N ALA A 249 -0.89 15.91 40.83
CA ALA A 249 -0.16 16.38 41.99
C ALA A 249 -1.15 16.93 43.02
#